data_AF-A0A1M6ZCK4-F1
#
_entry.id   AF-A0A1M6ZCK4-F1
#
_cell.length_a   1.000
_cell.length_b   1.000
_cell.length_c   1.000
_cell.angle_alpha   90.00
_cell.angle_beta   90.00
_cell.angle_gamma   90.00
#
_symmetry.space_group_name_H-M   'P 1'
#
loop_
_entity.id
_entity.type
_entity.pdbx_description
1 polymer ?
#
loop_
_entity_poly.entity_id
_entity_poly.type
_entity_poly.pdbx_seq_one_letter_code
_entity_poly.pdbx_strand_id
1 'polypeptide(L)'
;MAGKKKILPLKEWEDSLNNMNYGELERIVADPDIYYKEYYNLAKKKMDDLSLIPEYKAMKDTVRKCLEELGCKCEEGEDGEIEFKFQGKDFFIELDEGHHYIDINQYCWKRVPLDNVEEVERLKHAVNYANSRSSVTTVYFIDDEGKYIKIYCTTSILYRPMISNLKDHLDIRLNNFFLANDLVNTEMILKEERDKMKQEMFKMDKLPIC
;
A
#
# COMPACT_ATOMS: atom_id res chain seq x y z
N MET A 1 -17.17 27.64 -35.83
CA MET A 1 -17.65 28.26 -34.58
C MET A 1 -18.40 27.19 -33.80
N ALA A 2 -17.77 26.58 -32.79
CA ALA A 2 -18.46 25.61 -31.94
C ALA A 2 -19.49 26.38 -31.09
N GLY A 3 -20.77 26.04 -31.24
CA GLY A 3 -21.86 26.69 -30.50
C GLY A 3 -21.74 26.39 -29.01
N LYS A 4 -21.88 27.43 -28.18
CA LYS A 4 -21.98 27.26 -26.72
C LYS A 4 -23.08 26.25 -26.42
N LYS A 5 -22.81 25.26 -25.55
CA LYS A 5 -23.78 24.22 -25.16
C LYS A 5 -25.05 24.84 -24.55
N LYS A 6 -26.16 24.10 -24.46
CA LYS A 6 -27.46 24.58 -23.96
C LYS A 6 -27.35 25.22 -22.56
N ILE A 7 -28.09 26.31 -22.30
CA ILE A 7 -28.14 26.97 -20.98
C ILE A 7 -28.87 26.02 -20.01
N LEU A 8 -28.18 25.61 -18.95
CA LEU A 8 -28.80 24.93 -17.80
C LEU A 8 -28.93 25.96 -16.66
N PRO A 9 -29.95 25.86 -15.80
CA PRO A 9 -30.02 26.58 -14.53
C PRO A 9 -28.75 26.41 -13.69
N LEU A 10 -28.41 27.41 -12.88
CA LEU A 10 -27.22 27.39 -12.00
C LEU A 10 -27.16 26.12 -11.12
N LYS A 11 -28.31 25.69 -10.60
CA LYS A 11 -28.41 24.46 -9.80
C LYS A 11 -28.05 23.20 -10.60
N GLU A 12 -28.48 23.13 -11.86
CA GLU A 12 -28.13 22.01 -12.75
C GLU A 12 -26.64 22.03 -13.15
N TRP A 13 -26.01 23.21 -13.22
CA TRP A 13 -24.56 23.34 -13.34
C TRP A 13 -23.82 22.83 -12.11
N GLU A 14 -24.25 23.24 -10.91
CA GLU A 14 -23.68 22.76 -9.65
C GLU A 14 -23.82 21.24 -9.52
N ASP A 15 -25.00 20.69 -9.78
CA ASP A 15 -25.27 19.25 -9.77
C ASP A 15 -24.42 18.49 -10.81
N SER A 16 -24.25 19.06 -12.00
CA SER A 16 -23.39 18.49 -13.04
C SER A 16 -21.92 18.48 -12.62
N LEU A 17 -21.42 19.57 -12.03
CA LEU A 17 -20.02 19.68 -11.59
C LEU A 17 -19.74 18.88 -10.33
N ASN A 18 -20.74 18.66 -9.46
CA ASN A 18 -20.64 17.86 -8.22
C ASN A 18 -20.16 16.42 -8.45
N ASN A 19 -20.44 15.86 -9.63
CA ASN A 19 -20.07 14.49 -9.97
C ASN A 19 -18.79 14.37 -10.80
N MET A 20 -18.15 15.49 -11.15
CA MET A 20 -16.95 15.51 -11.99
C MET A 20 -15.67 15.35 -11.16
N ASN A 21 -14.70 14.60 -11.69
CA ASN A 21 -13.38 14.48 -11.11
C ASN A 21 -12.42 15.60 -11.57
N TYR A 22 -11.24 15.70 -10.95
CA TYR A 22 -10.25 16.74 -11.25
C TYR A 22 -9.90 16.83 -12.73
N GLY A 23 -9.64 15.71 -13.40
CA GLY A 23 -9.28 15.72 -14.83
C GLY A 23 -10.44 16.11 -15.75
N GLU A 24 -11.69 15.85 -15.34
CA GLU A 24 -12.88 16.33 -16.06
C GLU A 24 -13.07 17.84 -15.89
N LEU A 25 -12.78 18.38 -14.70
CA LEU A 25 -12.78 19.82 -14.43
C LEU A 25 -11.63 20.54 -15.14
N GLU A 26 -10.43 19.93 -15.17
CA GLU A 26 -9.26 20.45 -15.88
C GLU A 26 -9.54 20.65 -17.37
N ARG A 27 -10.23 19.72 -18.03
CA ARG A 27 -10.66 19.87 -19.43
C ARG A 27 -11.60 21.06 -19.64
N ILE A 28 -12.46 21.36 -18.67
CA ILE A 28 -13.35 22.54 -18.73
C ILE A 28 -12.55 23.82 -18.55
N VAL A 29 -11.58 23.82 -17.62
CA VAL A 29 -10.76 24.99 -17.31
C VAL A 29 -9.71 25.26 -18.39
N ALA A 30 -9.23 24.23 -19.09
CA ALA A 30 -8.26 24.33 -20.18
C ALA A 30 -8.83 25.05 -21.42
N ASP A 31 -10.14 24.96 -21.64
CA ASP A 31 -10.83 25.54 -22.79
C ASP A 31 -11.96 26.52 -22.37
N PRO A 32 -11.63 27.67 -21.75
CA PRO A 32 -12.62 28.59 -21.17
C PRO A 32 -13.63 29.13 -22.20
N ASP A 33 -13.24 29.22 -23.47
CA ASP A 33 -14.07 29.79 -24.54
C ASP A 33 -15.20 28.85 -25.02
N ILE A 34 -15.11 27.55 -24.69
CA ILE A 34 -16.13 26.55 -25.05
C ILE A 34 -17.36 26.65 -24.12
N TYR A 35 -17.14 27.11 -22.89
CA TYR A 35 -18.13 27.07 -21.81
C TYR A 35 -18.69 28.45 -21.50
N TYR A 36 -19.83 28.48 -20.79
CA TYR A 36 -20.32 29.73 -20.22
C TYR A 36 -19.40 30.18 -19.09
N LYS A 37 -19.23 31.50 -18.95
CA LYS A 37 -18.31 32.10 -17.98
C LYS A 37 -18.64 31.67 -16.55
N GLU A 38 -19.93 31.58 -16.24
CA GLU A 38 -20.44 31.16 -14.94
C GLU A 38 -20.13 29.68 -14.69
N TYR A 39 -20.37 28.80 -15.68
CA TYR A 39 -20.03 27.38 -15.59
C TYR A 39 -18.52 27.17 -15.44
N TYR A 40 -17.72 27.90 -16.22
CA TYR A 40 -16.26 27.93 -16.09
C TYR A 40 -15.83 28.39 -14.70
N ASN A 41 -16.40 29.48 -14.17
CA ASN A 41 -16.04 29.99 -12.85
C ASN A 41 -16.40 29.00 -11.73
N LEU A 42 -17.55 28.32 -11.84
CA LEU A 42 -17.92 27.26 -10.91
C LEU A 42 -17.00 26.05 -11.04
N ALA A 43 -16.69 25.61 -12.26
CA ALA A 43 -15.78 24.50 -12.51
C ALA A 43 -14.37 24.81 -12.00
N LYS A 44 -13.87 26.03 -12.24
CA LYS A 44 -12.61 26.53 -11.74
C LYS A 44 -12.61 26.63 -10.22
N LYS A 45 -13.62 27.22 -9.61
CA LYS A 45 -13.73 27.26 -8.13
C LYS A 45 -13.73 25.86 -7.55
N LYS A 46 -14.47 24.93 -8.15
CA LYS A 46 -14.52 23.55 -7.69
C LYS A 46 -13.20 22.83 -7.92
N MET A 47 -12.54 23.09 -9.05
CA MET A 47 -11.20 22.58 -9.34
C MET A 47 -10.20 23.16 -8.34
N ASP A 48 -10.30 24.45 -8.00
CA ASP A 48 -9.47 25.11 -6.98
C ASP A 48 -9.76 24.53 -5.59
N ASP A 49 -11.03 24.31 -5.24
CA ASP A 49 -11.46 23.63 -4.00
C ASP A 49 -10.93 22.17 -3.94
N LEU A 50 -10.75 21.52 -5.10
CA LEU A 50 -10.14 20.19 -5.25
C LEU A 50 -8.61 20.24 -5.42
N SER A 51 -8.06 21.37 -5.85
CA SER A 51 -6.63 21.65 -6.03
C SER A 51 -6.01 22.28 -4.80
N LEU A 52 -6.82 22.65 -3.81
CA LEU A 52 -6.45 22.58 -2.42
C LEU A 52 -6.08 21.13 -2.18
N ILE A 53 -4.81 20.82 -2.47
CA ILE A 53 -4.07 19.65 -1.99
C ILE A 53 -4.67 19.30 -0.63
N PRO A 54 -5.18 18.08 -0.38
CA PRO A 54 -5.31 17.70 1.01
C PRO A 54 -3.89 17.75 1.56
N GLU A 55 -3.64 18.84 2.30
CA GLU A 55 -2.35 19.24 2.84
C GLU A 55 -1.63 17.96 3.26
N TYR A 56 -0.40 17.73 2.82
CA TYR A 56 0.40 16.61 3.33
C TYR A 56 0.22 16.43 4.85
N LYS A 57 0.10 17.57 5.55
CA LYS A 57 -0.37 17.71 6.92
C LYS A 57 -1.76 17.11 7.21
N ALA A 58 -2.83 17.48 6.52
CA ALA A 58 -4.16 16.90 6.67
C ALA A 58 -4.20 15.39 6.40
N MET A 59 -3.45 14.90 5.41
CA MET A 59 -3.29 13.46 5.17
C MET A 59 -2.59 12.78 6.34
N LYS A 60 -1.46 13.33 6.80
CA LYS A 60 -0.70 12.87 7.98
C LYS A 60 -1.59 12.86 9.24
N ASP A 61 -2.31 13.95 9.51
CA ASP A 61 -3.22 14.08 10.65
C ASP A 61 -4.38 13.06 10.57
N THR A 62 -4.95 12.84 9.39
CA THR A 62 -6.02 11.85 9.18
C THR A 62 -5.51 10.43 9.44
N VAL A 63 -4.33 10.08 8.91
CA VAL A 63 -3.70 8.77 9.13
C VAL A 63 -3.42 8.56 10.62
N ARG A 64 -2.81 9.54 11.29
CA ARG A 64 -2.54 9.46 12.74
C ARG A 64 -3.81 9.25 13.54
N LYS A 65 -4.87 10.01 13.25
CA LYS A 65 -6.17 9.84 13.90
C LYS A 65 -6.74 8.44 13.69
N CYS A 66 -6.70 7.90 12.48
CA CYS A 66 -7.17 6.54 12.21
C CYS A 66 -6.36 5.49 12.97
N LEU A 67 -5.04 5.64 13.06
CA LEU A 67 -4.17 4.75 13.84
C LEU A 67 -4.49 4.83 15.34
N GLU A 68 -4.71 6.02 15.89
CA GLU A 68 -5.16 6.21 17.28
C GLU A 68 -6.52 5.54 17.53
N GLU A 69 -7.48 5.66 16.60
CA GLU A 69 -8.78 4.97 16.67
C GLU A 69 -8.65 3.44 16.59
N LEU A 70 -7.57 2.92 15.98
CA LEU A 70 -7.19 1.50 16.00
C LEU A 70 -6.42 1.09 17.26
N GLY A 71 -6.20 2.02 18.21
CA GLY A 71 -5.47 1.77 19.45
C GLY A 71 -3.95 1.80 19.30
N CYS A 72 -3.43 2.35 18.20
CA CYS A 72 -2.00 2.50 17.98
C CYS A 72 -1.50 3.82 18.57
N LYS A 73 -0.39 3.76 19.31
CA LYS A 73 0.38 4.97 19.66
C LYS A 73 1.32 5.28 18.50
N CYS A 74 1.21 6.48 17.95
CA CYS A 74 2.04 6.94 16.84
C CYS A 74 3.17 7.83 17.34
N GLU A 75 4.37 7.63 16.80
CA GLU A 75 5.55 8.46 17.02
C GLU A 75 5.99 9.04 15.66
N GLU A 76 6.93 9.98 15.66
CA GLU A 76 7.53 10.52 14.44
C GLU A 76 8.94 9.96 14.36
N GLY A 77 9.24 9.29 13.25
CA GLY A 77 10.53 8.67 13.00
C GLY A 77 11.60 9.68 12.57
N GLU A 78 12.80 9.19 12.29
CA GLU A 78 13.96 10.04 12.02
C GLU A 78 13.81 10.84 10.71
N ASP A 79 13.15 10.26 9.71
CA ASP A 79 12.94 10.85 8.39
C ASP A 79 11.52 11.45 8.23
N GLY A 80 10.78 11.58 9.34
CA GLY A 80 9.44 12.18 9.37
C GLY A 80 8.28 11.21 9.08
N GLU A 81 8.58 9.93 8.96
CA GLU A 81 7.64 8.81 8.88
C GLU A 81 6.79 8.68 10.16
N ILE A 82 5.60 8.10 10.03
CA ILE A 82 4.77 7.78 11.19
C ILE A 82 5.12 6.38 11.67
N GLU A 83 5.82 6.25 12.79
CA GLU A 83 6.12 4.96 13.41
C GLU A 83 5.02 4.55 14.40
N PHE A 84 4.64 3.26 14.41
CA PHE A 84 3.63 2.76 15.34
C PHE A 84 3.74 1.24 15.53
N LYS A 85 3.11 0.76 16.61
CA LYS A 85 2.90 -0.68 16.84
C LYS A 85 1.44 -1.06 16.60
N PHE A 86 1.21 -2.08 15.79
CA PHE A 86 -0.11 -2.69 15.60
C PHE A 86 -0.03 -4.18 15.91
N GLN A 87 -0.88 -4.65 16.83
CA GLN A 87 -0.88 -6.03 17.36
C GLN A 87 0.53 -6.52 17.80
N GLY A 88 1.32 -5.62 18.38
CA GLY A 88 2.67 -5.92 18.88
C GLY A 88 3.77 -5.99 17.82
N LYS A 89 3.47 -5.68 16.55
CA LYS A 89 4.46 -5.57 15.47
C LYS A 89 4.73 -4.12 15.11
N ASP A 90 5.97 -3.83 14.79
CA ASP A 90 6.44 -2.51 14.35
C ASP A 90 6.07 -2.26 12.89
N PHE A 91 5.58 -1.06 12.63
CA PHE A 91 5.24 -0.54 11.32
C PHE A 91 5.67 0.91 11.22
N PHE A 92 5.86 1.38 9.99
CA PHE A 92 5.97 2.79 9.71
C PHE A 92 5.20 3.13 8.44
N ILE A 93 4.75 4.38 8.36
CA ILE A 93 4.07 4.92 7.18
C ILE A 93 4.89 6.07 6.62
N GLU A 94 5.22 5.95 5.34
CA GLU A 94 5.83 7.00 4.54
C GLU A 94 4.72 7.72 3.75
N LEU A 95 4.78 9.05 3.80
CA LEU A 95 3.88 9.93 3.07
C LEU A 95 4.75 10.88 2.24
N ASP A 96 4.37 11.11 0.98
CA ASP A 96 5.10 12.02 0.08
C ASP A 96 4.21 13.21 -0.29
N GLU A 97 4.76 14.42 -0.30
CA GLU A 97 4.04 15.65 -0.66
C GLU A 97 3.61 15.68 -2.15
N GLY A 98 4.31 14.91 -3.00
CA GLY A 98 4.13 14.81 -4.44
C GLY A 98 3.17 13.70 -4.89
N HIS A 99 2.65 12.86 -3.99
CA HIS A 99 1.67 11.84 -4.37
C HIS A 99 0.64 11.50 -3.29
N HIS A 100 -0.48 10.93 -3.72
CA HIS A 100 -1.61 10.61 -2.85
C HIS A 100 -1.59 9.18 -2.30
N TYR A 101 -0.43 8.54 -2.18
CA TYR A 101 -0.32 7.20 -1.60
C TYR A 101 0.11 7.27 -0.13
N ILE A 102 -0.55 6.44 0.69
CA ILE A 102 -0.10 6.07 2.02
C ILE A 102 0.71 4.79 1.85
N ASP A 103 2.02 4.86 1.99
CA ASP A 103 2.89 3.70 1.90
C ASP A 103 3.10 3.14 3.30
N ILE A 104 2.64 1.90 3.49
CA ILE A 104 2.69 1.20 4.77
C ILE A 104 3.80 0.18 4.68
N ASN A 105 4.66 0.17 5.68
CA ASN A 105 5.88 -0.60 5.66
C ASN A 105 6.06 -1.38 6.97
N GLN A 106 6.60 -2.59 6.87
CA GLN A 106 7.01 -3.42 7.99
C GLN A 106 8.43 -3.93 7.76
N TYR A 107 9.38 -3.35 8.50
CA TYR A 107 10.79 -3.66 8.35
C TYR A 107 11.24 -4.81 9.25
N CYS A 108 12.09 -5.68 8.69
CA CYS A 108 12.86 -6.69 9.40
C CYS A 108 12.02 -7.59 10.33
N TRP A 109 10.82 -7.99 9.91
CA TRP A 109 9.95 -8.84 10.75
C TRP A 109 10.47 -10.28 10.90
N LYS A 110 11.41 -10.70 10.04
CA LYS A 110 12.13 -11.98 10.11
C LYS A 110 13.56 -11.83 9.59
N ARG A 111 14.46 -12.64 10.17
CA ARG A 111 15.87 -12.76 9.79
C ARG A 111 16.20 -14.23 9.52
N VAL A 112 16.97 -14.51 8.49
CA VAL A 112 17.48 -15.84 8.15
C VAL A 112 19.01 -15.80 8.08
N PRO A 113 19.76 -16.65 8.78
CA PRO A 113 21.23 -16.66 8.71
C PRO A 113 21.72 -16.91 7.28
N LEU A 114 22.73 -16.14 6.82
CA LEU A 114 23.27 -16.30 5.47
C LEU A 114 24.01 -17.62 5.26
N ASP A 115 24.55 -18.22 6.32
CA ASP A 115 25.25 -19.50 6.28
C ASP A 115 24.30 -20.70 6.18
N ASN A 116 23.00 -20.52 6.47
CA ASN A 116 21.97 -21.53 6.26
C ASN A 116 21.44 -21.49 4.82
N VAL A 117 22.24 -22.01 3.89
CA VAL A 117 21.93 -22.01 2.44
C VAL A 117 20.56 -22.62 2.14
N GLU A 118 20.18 -23.71 2.81
CA GLU A 118 18.89 -24.35 2.55
C GLU A 118 17.71 -23.47 3.01
N GLU A 119 17.83 -22.82 4.17
CA GLU A 119 16.80 -21.91 4.67
C GLU A 119 16.70 -20.65 3.79
N VAL A 120 17.82 -20.15 3.29
CA VAL A 120 17.86 -19.04 2.32
C VAL A 120 17.11 -19.41 1.03
N GLU A 121 17.34 -20.60 0.47
CA GLU A 121 16.63 -21.04 -0.74
C GLU A 121 15.14 -21.28 -0.50
N ARG A 122 14.77 -21.84 0.67
CA ARG A 122 13.37 -21.93 1.08
C ARG A 122 12.73 -20.55 1.19
N LEU A 123 13.45 -19.56 1.72
CA LEU A 123 12.96 -18.20 1.89
C LEU A 123 12.64 -17.56 0.54
N LYS A 124 13.56 -17.64 -0.43
CA LYS A 124 13.33 -17.11 -1.78
C LYS A 124 12.06 -17.71 -2.41
N HIS A 125 11.86 -19.02 -2.26
CA HIS A 125 10.66 -19.70 -2.74
C HIS A 125 9.39 -19.21 -2.02
N ALA A 126 9.43 -19.13 -0.69
CA ALA A 126 8.31 -18.70 0.14
C ALA A 126 7.89 -17.25 -0.15
N VAL A 127 8.84 -16.35 -0.39
CA VAL A 127 8.57 -14.96 -0.78
C VAL A 127 7.84 -14.90 -2.13
N ASN A 128 8.31 -15.63 -3.14
CA ASN A 128 7.61 -15.71 -4.44
C ASN A 128 6.20 -16.27 -4.29
N TYR A 129 6.03 -17.30 -3.47
CA TYR A 129 4.73 -17.89 -3.16
C TYR A 129 3.79 -16.89 -2.50
N ALA A 130 4.25 -16.17 -1.47
CA ALA A 130 3.47 -15.15 -0.77
C ALA A 130 3.06 -14.01 -1.70
N ASN A 131 3.99 -13.48 -2.51
CA ASN A 131 3.71 -12.40 -3.47
C ASN A 131 2.69 -12.79 -4.55
N SER A 132 2.58 -14.08 -4.88
CA SER A 132 1.55 -14.57 -5.82
C SER A 132 0.14 -14.68 -5.20
N ARG A 133 0.00 -14.50 -3.88
CA ARG A 133 -1.22 -14.77 -3.11
C ARG A 133 -1.65 -13.63 -2.19
N SER A 134 -0.77 -12.66 -1.95
CA SER A 134 -1.01 -11.51 -1.07
C SER A 134 -0.99 -10.21 -1.86
N SER A 135 -1.70 -9.21 -1.33
CA SER A 135 -1.63 -7.83 -1.82
C SER A 135 -0.53 -6.99 -1.15
N VAL A 136 0.17 -7.58 -0.17
CA VAL A 136 1.37 -7.03 0.44
C VAL A 136 2.57 -7.61 -0.29
N THR A 137 3.45 -6.73 -0.77
CA THR A 137 4.69 -7.13 -1.41
C THR A 137 5.73 -7.44 -0.35
N THR A 138 6.21 -8.67 -0.33
CA THR A 138 7.33 -9.10 0.49
C THR A 138 8.61 -9.09 -0.35
N VAL A 139 9.64 -8.45 0.17
CA VAL A 139 10.99 -8.45 -0.40
C VAL A 139 12.00 -8.87 0.66
N TYR A 140 13.17 -9.30 0.21
CA TYR A 140 14.28 -9.62 1.09
C TYR A 140 15.54 -8.91 0.61
N PHE A 141 16.42 -8.58 1.55
CA PHE A 141 17.73 -7.99 1.27
C PHE A 141 18.79 -8.64 2.14
N ILE A 142 20.02 -8.63 1.63
CA ILE A 142 21.18 -9.23 2.28
C ILE A 142 21.80 -8.15 3.18
N ASP A 143 21.94 -8.49 4.46
CA ASP A 143 22.71 -7.73 5.44
C ASP A 143 24.06 -8.44 5.65
N ASP A 144 25.05 -8.02 4.87
CA ASP A 144 26.39 -8.62 4.88
C ASP A 144 27.14 -8.38 6.20
N GLU A 145 26.87 -7.28 6.89
CA GLU A 145 27.48 -6.96 8.18
C GLU A 145 26.88 -7.84 9.28
N GLY A 146 25.54 -7.89 9.34
CA GLY A 146 24.82 -8.72 10.29
C GLY A 146 24.91 -10.21 10.01
N LYS A 147 25.28 -10.62 8.79
CA LYS A 147 25.26 -12.02 8.30
C LYS A 147 23.87 -12.65 8.24
N TYR A 148 22.86 -11.85 7.89
CA TYR A 148 21.47 -12.31 7.74
C TYR A 148 20.84 -11.84 6.42
N ILE A 149 19.86 -12.58 5.93
CA ILE A 149 18.81 -12.04 5.07
C ILE A 149 17.73 -11.44 5.98
N LYS A 150 17.34 -10.21 5.70
CA LYS A 150 16.22 -9.52 6.37
C LYS A 150 15.02 -9.47 5.43
N ILE A 151 13.83 -9.62 6.00
CA ILE A 151 12.57 -9.54 5.24
C ILE A 151 11.88 -8.21 5.51
N TYR A 152 11.40 -7.59 4.44
CA TYR A 152 10.62 -6.36 4.42
C TYR A 152 9.28 -6.61 3.74
N CYS A 153 8.22 -5.98 4.22
CA CYS A 153 6.91 -5.99 3.59
C CYS A 153 6.44 -4.55 3.34
N THR A 154 5.74 -4.33 2.24
CA THR A 154 5.15 -3.03 1.91
C THR A 154 3.84 -3.17 1.13
N THR A 155 2.97 -2.18 1.27
CA THR A 155 1.76 -1.99 0.45
C THR A 155 1.37 -0.53 0.46
N SER A 156 0.63 -0.10 -0.57
CA SER A 156 0.18 1.28 -0.71
C SER A 156 -1.34 1.36 -0.70
N ILE A 157 -1.88 2.42 -0.12
CA ILE A 157 -3.30 2.79 -0.21
C ILE A 157 -3.41 4.14 -0.90
N LEU A 158 -4.27 4.24 -1.91
CA LEU A 158 -4.61 5.54 -2.49
C LEU A 158 -5.45 6.34 -1.48
N TYR A 159 -4.95 7.50 -1.06
CA TYR A 159 -5.66 8.49 -0.28
C TYR A 159 -6.41 9.46 -1.19
N ARG A 160 -7.70 9.63 -0.96
CA ARG A 160 -8.53 10.68 -1.58
C ARG A 160 -9.46 11.20 -0.49
N PRO A 161 -9.67 12.52 -0.37
CA PRO A 161 -10.55 13.09 0.67
C PRO A 161 -11.98 12.53 0.66
N MET A 162 -12.44 12.07 -0.51
CA MET A 162 -13.77 11.49 -0.70
C MET A 162 -13.85 9.99 -0.36
N ILE A 163 -12.74 9.31 -0.07
CA ILE A 163 -12.77 7.92 0.39
C ILE A 163 -13.24 7.92 1.85
N SER A 164 -14.55 7.67 2.03
CA SER A 164 -15.10 7.30 3.33
C SER A 164 -14.46 5.99 3.79
N ASN A 165 -14.06 5.91 5.06
CA ASN A 165 -13.55 4.70 5.75
C ASN A 165 -12.04 4.42 5.62
N LEU A 166 -11.17 5.44 5.58
CA LEU A 166 -9.71 5.22 5.62
C LEU A 166 -9.27 4.31 6.78
N LYS A 167 -9.88 4.45 7.96
CA LYS A 167 -9.60 3.58 9.12
C LYS A 167 -9.78 2.10 8.79
N ASP A 168 -10.89 1.74 8.16
CA ASP A 168 -11.19 0.35 7.81
C ASP A 168 -10.23 -0.17 6.72
N HIS A 169 -9.84 0.70 5.78
CA HIS A 169 -8.81 0.37 4.81
C HIS A 169 -7.44 0.13 5.46
N LEU A 170 -7.04 0.97 6.42
CA LEU A 170 -5.81 0.78 7.20
C LEU A 170 -5.86 -0.52 7.99
N ASP A 171 -6.96 -0.80 8.70
CA ASP A 171 -7.11 -2.04 9.47
C ASP A 171 -6.99 -3.28 8.56
N ILE A 172 -7.71 -3.32 7.44
CA ILE A 172 -7.63 -4.41 6.46
C ILE A 172 -6.19 -4.57 5.95
N ARG A 173 -5.53 -3.45 5.61
CA ARG A 173 -4.18 -3.48 5.05
C ARG A 173 -3.14 -3.92 6.07
N LEU A 174 -3.23 -3.46 7.31
CA LEU A 174 -2.36 -3.90 8.41
C LEU A 174 -2.54 -5.39 8.69
N ASN A 175 -3.77 -5.90 8.71
CA ASN A 175 -4.02 -7.34 8.85
C ASN A 175 -3.46 -8.16 7.68
N ASN A 176 -3.43 -7.62 6.45
CA ASN A 176 -2.83 -8.31 5.32
C ASN A 176 -1.31 -8.52 5.45
N PHE A 177 -0.59 -7.75 6.26
CA PHE A 177 0.82 -8.03 6.55
C PHE A 177 0.99 -9.33 7.33
N PHE A 178 0.12 -9.60 8.30
CA PHE A 178 0.15 -10.86 9.05
C PHE A 178 -0.14 -12.04 8.13
N LEU A 179 -1.11 -11.89 7.22
CA LEU A 179 -1.36 -12.91 6.20
C LEU A 179 -0.15 -13.15 5.29
N ALA A 180 0.55 -12.11 4.86
CA ALA A 180 1.78 -12.25 4.08
C ALA A 180 2.89 -12.97 4.87
N ASN A 181 3.08 -12.60 6.14
CA ASN A 181 4.05 -13.22 7.02
C ASN A 181 3.75 -14.70 7.27
N ASP A 182 2.47 -15.03 7.48
CA ASP A 182 2.00 -16.40 7.66
C ASP A 182 2.19 -17.23 6.39
N LEU A 183 1.87 -16.68 5.21
CA LEU A 183 2.13 -17.35 3.93
C LEU A 183 3.62 -17.69 3.75
N VAL A 184 4.51 -16.76 4.08
CA VAL A 184 5.96 -17.00 4.05
C VAL A 184 6.35 -18.09 5.05
N ASN A 185 5.94 -17.98 6.32
CA ASN A 185 6.32 -18.95 7.35
C ASN A 185 5.77 -20.35 7.07
N THR A 186 4.51 -20.47 6.63
CA THR A 186 3.90 -21.74 6.27
C THR A 186 4.62 -22.36 5.07
N GLU A 187 4.89 -21.59 4.01
CA GLU A 187 5.56 -22.15 2.83
C GLU A 187 7.00 -22.57 3.12
N MET A 188 7.70 -21.87 4.02
CA MET A 188 9.02 -22.31 4.51
C MET A 188 8.96 -23.71 5.13
N ILE A 189 8.00 -23.94 6.03
CA ILE A 189 7.82 -25.22 6.74
C ILE A 189 7.42 -26.32 5.74
N LEU A 190 6.41 -26.06 4.90
CA LEU A 190 5.95 -27.03 3.91
C LEU A 190 7.05 -27.39 2.90
N LYS A 191 7.89 -26.42 2.51
CA LYS A 191 9.00 -26.68 1.61
C LYS A 191 10.06 -27.55 2.28
N GLU A 192 10.37 -27.31 3.54
CA GLU A 192 11.29 -28.15 4.31
C GLU A 192 10.81 -29.59 4.42
N GLU A 193 9.53 -29.80 4.72
CA GLU A 193 8.92 -31.14 4.77
C GLU A 193 8.99 -31.85 3.41
N ARG A 194 8.65 -31.15 2.32
CA ARG A 194 8.75 -31.69 0.95
C ARG A 194 10.18 -32.06 0.60
N ASP A 195 11.16 -31.28 1.03
CA ASP A 195 12.58 -31.54 0.74
C ASP A 195 13.10 -32.75 1.53
N LYS A 196 12.70 -32.90 2.80
CA LYS A 196 12.99 -34.10 3.61
C LYS A 196 12.40 -35.37 2.99
N MET A 197 11.12 -35.34 2.61
CA MET A 197 10.46 -36.47 1.94
C MET A 197 11.17 -36.88 0.65
N LYS A 198 11.58 -35.91 -0.18
CA LYS A 198 12.33 -36.18 -1.42
C LYS A 198 13.68 -36.84 -1.13
N GLN A 199 14.39 -36.39 -0.09
CA GLN A 199 15.67 -36.99 0.30
C GLN A 199 15.50 -38.42 0.81
N GLU A 200 14.44 -38.71 1.57
CA GLU A 200 14.13 -40.05 2.06
C GLU A 200 13.78 -41.01 0.91
N MET A 201 12.92 -40.59 -0.02
CA MET A 201 12.58 -41.37 -1.21
C MET A 201 13.83 -41.70 -2.04
N PHE A 202 14.70 -40.72 -2.27
CA PHE A 202 15.94 -40.92 -3.02
C PHE A 202 16.92 -41.89 -2.34
N LYS A 203 16.91 -41.97 -1.00
CA LYS A 203 17.69 -42.97 -0.26
C LYS A 203 17.10 -44.37 -0.41
N MET A 204 15.76 -44.49 -0.40
CA MET A 204 15.08 -45.78 -0.60
C MET A 204 15.33 -46.36 -1.99
N ASP A 205 15.30 -45.55 -3.04
CA ASP A 205 15.58 -45.97 -4.42
C ASP A 205 17.03 -46.45 -4.63
N LYS A 206 17.93 -46.15 -3.69
CA LYS A 206 19.35 -46.54 -3.73
C LYS A 206 19.69 -47.74 -2.85
N LEU A 207 18.72 -48.31 -2.12
CA LEU A 207 18.95 -49.55 -1.37
C LEU A 207 19.09 -50.72 -2.36
N PRO A 208 20.14 -51.55 -2.25
CA PRO A 208 20.26 -52.74 -3.08
C PRO A 208 19.05 -53.64 -2.85
N ILE A 209 18.42 -54.08 -3.95
CA ILE A 209 17.38 -55.11 -3.90
C ILE A 209 18.09 -56.41 -3.50
N CYS A 210 17.86 -56.86 -2.26
CA CYS A 210 18.29 -58.16 -1.78
C CYS A 210 17.50 -59.30 -2.44
#